data_AF-A0A6J0SM60-F1
#
_entry.id   AF-A0A6J0SM60-F1
#
_cell.length_a   1.000
_cell.length_b   1.000
_cell.length_c   1.000
_cell.angle_alpha   90.00
_cell.angle_beta   90.00
_cell.angle_gamma   90.00
#
_symmetry.space_group_name_H-M   'P 1'
#
loop_
_entity.id
_entity.type
_entity.pdbx_description
1 polymer ?
#
loop_
_entity_poly.entity_id
_entity_poly.type
_entity_poly.pdbx_seq_one_letter_code
_entity_poly.pdbx_strand_id
1 'polypeptide(L)'
;MIDHFSYIHFQEDSYVEFQGFHLHPQNNISLEFQTTGFQGVLLYIEQRPTTVGRFFIQLYINHGFLQYQFACDVQEEIRNISTNIRVNDGRKYKVRIRQDLVRCEAEVTLLGITTEKSTPSNHWSSLIWQATGPIFIGGLPHRYARKQVTGSMCNFTGCLEITEINNIGPFTFRKALDRHNIKSCRFSLSEGTSAAIKGTFSGESEAFKAASSSPTHPGLLSACPENLCQNGGTCQQINLPGSVASFQCDCPLHFTGRFCEKDTTLFFPSFSANSYLELPSLSFLAEGGFATGQEQNRMTIYLTVKTSALNGTLLYTSDEHDGENFLHLYLVDGRPTAQFGCGTSTNVLTVTSSRSISRDTLLPITISYMLPFDNPEGYCLIEMMTDENVPLRRGTHLPHQLTQVNLQSGPQTRSA
;
A
#
# COMPACT_ATOMS: atom_id res chain seq x y z
N MET A 1 -1.88 20.79 -23.90
CA MET A 1 -1.79 21.58 -22.66
C MET A 1 -1.88 20.57 -21.52
N ILE A 2 -0.79 20.36 -20.78
CA ILE A 2 -0.73 19.29 -19.76
C ILE A 2 -1.24 19.88 -18.46
N ASP A 3 -2.43 19.46 -18.05
CA ASP A 3 -3.07 19.99 -16.84
C ASP A 3 -2.52 19.27 -15.60
N HIS A 4 -1.74 20.00 -14.79
CA HIS A 4 -1.05 19.48 -13.60
C HIS A 4 -2.01 19.42 -12.41
N PHE A 5 -3.00 18.52 -12.46
CA PHE A 5 -3.91 18.30 -11.33
C PHE A 5 -3.21 17.57 -10.18
N SER A 6 -2.71 18.33 -9.21
CA SER A 6 -2.21 17.86 -7.90
C SER A 6 -3.20 18.05 -6.75
N TYR A 7 -4.27 18.84 -6.95
CA TYR A 7 -5.28 19.16 -5.94
C TYR A 7 -6.41 18.10 -5.91
N ILE A 8 -6.41 17.28 -4.87
CA ILE A 8 -7.24 16.06 -4.77
C ILE A 8 -8.48 16.34 -3.90
N HIS A 9 -9.64 15.87 -4.34
CA HIS A 9 -10.91 15.90 -3.61
C HIS A 9 -11.13 14.59 -2.86
N PHE A 10 -11.44 14.69 -1.57
CA PHE A 10 -11.70 13.58 -0.65
C PHE A 10 -13.16 13.61 -0.17
N GLN A 11 -13.77 12.43 -0.05
CA GLN A 11 -15.13 12.22 0.45
C GLN A 11 -15.20 10.94 1.28
N GLU A 12 -15.98 10.95 2.38
CA GLU A 12 -16.42 9.76 3.15
C GLU A 12 -15.30 8.84 3.69
N ASP A 13 -14.78 7.96 2.85
CA ASP A 13 -13.75 6.95 3.13
C ASP A 13 -12.44 7.17 2.35
N SER A 14 -12.35 8.27 1.59
CA SER A 14 -11.24 8.54 0.68
C SER A 14 -9.88 8.62 1.39
N TYR A 15 -8.87 8.01 0.79
CA TYR A 15 -7.47 8.15 1.20
C TYR A 15 -6.52 8.05 0.02
N VAL A 16 -5.27 8.47 0.22
CA VAL A 16 -4.14 8.19 -0.69
C VAL A 16 -2.94 7.75 0.13
N GLU A 17 -2.30 6.66 -0.26
CA GLU A 17 -1.08 6.09 0.35
C GLU A 17 0.15 6.41 -0.53
N PHE A 18 1.24 6.83 0.09
CA PHE A 18 2.54 7.04 -0.54
C PHE A 18 3.67 6.36 0.25
N GLN A 19 4.78 6.09 -0.44
CA GLN A 19 6.00 5.58 0.17
C GLN A 19 6.53 6.54 1.25
N GLY A 20 7.00 5.99 2.38
CA GLY A 20 7.68 6.74 3.42
C GLY A 20 8.99 7.39 2.98
N PHE A 21 9.48 8.36 3.75
CA PHE A 21 10.68 9.15 3.45
C PHE A 21 11.73 9.03 4.58
N HIS A 22 12.97 9.47 4.33
CA HIS A 22 14.00 9.53 5.35
C HIS A 22 13.88 10.80 6.21
N LEU A 23 13.93 10.61 7.53
CA LEU A 23 13.91 11.70 8.49
C LEU A 23 15.25 12.46 8.50
N HIS A 24 15.16 13.78 8.49
CA HIS A 24 16.31 14.68 8.66
C HIS A 24 16.30 15.32 10.06
N PRO A 25 17.40 15.94 10.52
CA PRO A 25 17.40 16.71 11.76
C PRO A 25 16.30 17.80 11.80
N GLN A 26 16.04 18.40 10.64
CA GLN A 26 14.92 19.32 10.41
C GLN A 26 14.09 18.82 9.24
N ASN A 27 12.80 18.61 9.47
CA ASN A 27 11.84 18.19 8.46
C ASN A 27 10.86 19.33 8.17
N ASN A 28 10.52 19.51 6.89
CA ASN A 28 9.58 20.53 6.43
C ASN A 28 8.45 19.87 5.65
N ILE A 29 7.21 20.13 6.05
CA ILE A 29 6.00 19.64 5.38
C ILE A 29 5.18 20.86 4.95
N SER A 30 4.94 21.03 3.65
CA SER A 30 4.05 22.06 3.11
C SER A 30 2.85 21.42 2.43
N LEU A 31 1.65 21.90 2.77
CA LEU A 31 0.40 21.44 2.17
C LEU A 31 -0.63 22.56 2.04
N GLU A 32 -1.59 22.36 1.15
CA GLU A 32 -2.71 23.28 0.94
C GLU A 32 -4.02 22.52 0.97
N PHE A 33 -5.04 23.06 1.67
CA PHE A 33 -6.34 22.40 1.81
C PHE A 33 -7.50 23.39 1.84
N GLN A 34 -8.71 22.90 1.60
CA GLN A 34 -9.97 23.64 1.63
C GLN A 34 -11.06 22.70 2.11
N THR A 35 -11.82 23.08 3.14
CA THR A 35 -12.87 22.22 3.70
C THR A 35 -13.95 23.00 4.44
N THR A 36 -15.13 22.39 4.55
CA THR A 36 -16.20 22.77 5.49
C THR A 36 -16.37 21.75 6.62
N GLY A 37 -15.57 20.67 6.61
CA GLY A 37 -15.61 19.57 7.57
C GLY A 37 -15.17 20.01 8.97
N PHE A 38 -15.97 19.64 9.97
CA PHE A 38 -15.72 20.01 11.37
C PHE A 38 -14.63 19.14 12.03
N GLN A 39 -14.37 17.96 11.47
CA GLN A 39 -13.32 17.02 11.85
C GLN A 39 -12.76 16.34 10.59
N GLY A 40 -11.52 15.85 10.61
CA GLY A 40 -10.93 15.10 9.49
C GLY A 40 -9.42 14.94 9.58
N VAL A 41 -8.88 13.76 9.27
CA VAL A 41 -7.41 13.53 9.19
C VAL A 41 -6.88 14.01 7.84
N LEU A 42 -5.94 14.96 7.83
CA LEU A 42 -5.33 15.50 6.60
C LEU A 42 -4.09 14.70 6.20
N LEU A 43 -3.19 14.48 7.16
CA LEU A 43 -1.93 13.77 6.97
C LEU A 43 -1.70 12.87 8.17
N TYR A 44 -1.33 11.62 7.91
CA TYR A 44 -0.86 10.69 8.91
C TYR A 44 0.35 9.94 8.35
N ILE A 45 1.48 9.97 9.07
CA ILE A 45 2.70 9.26 8.67
C ILE A 45 2.92 8.15 9.69
N GLU A 46 2.85 6.91 9.22
CA GLU A 46 2.98 5.74 10.08
C GLU A 46 4.43 5.49 10.49
N GLN A 47 4.58 4.77 11.60
CA GLN A 47 5.85 4.26 12.10
C GLN A 47 6.20 2.96 11.35
N ARG A 48 7.48 2.72 11.05
CA ARG A 48 7.96 1.37 10.68
C ARG A 48 7.93 0.44 11.89
N PRO A 49 7.98 -0.89 11.73
CA PRO A 49 8.19 -1.84 12.84
C PRO A 49 9.31 -1.43 13.81
N THR A 50 10.41 -0.87 13.29
CA THR A 50 11.57 -0.38 14.07
C THR A 50 11.32 0.93 14.86
N THR A 51 10.24 1.65 14.56
CA THR A 51 9.86 2.94 15.16
C THR A 51 8.49 2.89 15.85
N VAL A 52 7.92 1.69 16.06
CA VAL A 52 6.69 1.51 16.84
C VAL A 52 6.85 2.09 18.24
N GLY A 53 5.91 2.94 18.64
CA GLY A 53 5.95 3.69 19.90
C GLY A 53 6.98 4.83 19.96
N ARG A 54 7.71 5.13 18.88
CA ARG A 54 8.81 6.13 18.86
C ARG A 54 8.51 7.39 18.07
N PHE A 55 7.90 7.24 16.89
CA PHE A 55 7.67 8.37 16.00
C PHE A 55 6.40 8.19 15.19
N PHE A 56 5.52 9.18 15.24
CA PHE A 56 4.42 9.32 14.30
C PHE A 56 4.22 10.82 14.03
N ILE A 57 3.55 11.12 12.93
CA ILE A 57 3.06 12.47 12.64
C ILE A 57 1.59 12.36 12.29
N GLN A 58 0.77 13.22 12.88
CA GLN A 58 -0.64 13.35 12.57
C GLN A 58 -1.04 14.83 12.47
N LEU A 59 -1.58 15.25 11.33
CA LEU A 59 -2.24 16.53 11.13
C LEU A 59 -3.73 16.28 10.86
N TYR A 60 -4.59 16.91 11.65
CA TYR A 60 -6.03 16.71 11.58
C TYR A 60 -6.80 17.96 11.97
N ILE A 61 -8.05 18.04 11.57
CA ILE A 61 -9.00 19.05 12.05
C ILE A 61 -9.79 18.44 13.19
N ASN A 62 -9.93 19.21 14.27
CA ASN A 62 -10.74 18.86 15.43
C ASN A 62 -11.58 20.07 15.86
N HIS A 63 -12.91 19.92 15.89
CA HIS A 63 -13.87 20.99 16.20
C HIS A 63 -13.70 22.26 15.33
N GLY A 64 -13.23 22.08 14.10
CA GLY A 64 -12.92 23.15 13.14
C GLY A 64 -11.53 23.79 13.26
N PHE A 65 -10.71 23.40 14.25
CA PHE A 65 -9.34 23.90 14.43
C PHE A 65 -8.31 22.89 13.93
N LEU A 66 -7.21 23.36 13.34
CA LEU A 66 -6.12 22.51 12.90
C LEU A 66 -5.26 22.08 14.11
N GLN A 67 -5.01 20.77 14.22
CA GLN A 67 -4.24 20.11 15.26
C GLN A 67 -3.07 19.36 14.64
N TYR A 68 -1.87 19.52 15.20
CA TYR A 68 -0.68 18.73 14.86
C TYR A 68 -0.22 17.94 16.08
N GLN A 69 -0.08 16.63 15.93
CA GLN A 69 0.42 15.72 16.95
C GLN A 69 1.63 14.94 16.43
N PHE A 70 2.61 14.74 17.30
CA PHE A 70 3.82 13.99 16.97
C PHE A 70 4.51 13.40 18.21
N ALA A 71 5.35 12.40 17.98
CA ALA A 71 6.29 11.83 18.94
C ALA A 71 7.69 11.75 18.32
N CYS A 72 8.74 11.77 19.15
CA CYS A 72 10.14 11.69 18.69
C CYS A 72 10.99 10.61 19.39
N ASP A 73 10.53 9.99 20.48
CA ASP A 73 11.16 8.82 21.09
C ASP A 73 10.17 8.07 22.02
N VAL A 74 10.53 6.87 22.51
CA VAL A 74 9.71 6.04 23.42
C VAL A 74 9.44 6.74 24.76
N GLN A 75 10.38 7.58 25.21
CA GLN A 75 10.36 8.22 26.53
C GLN A 75 9.68 9.60 26.52
N GLU A 76 9.22 10.06 25.36
CA GLU A 76 8.56 11.36 25.19
C GLU A 76 7.03 11.21 25.22
N GLU A 77 6.35 12.10 25.94
CA GLU A 77 4.90 12.26 25.80
C GLU A 77 4.53 12.79 24.41
N ILE A 78 3.33 12.44 23.93
CA ILE A 78 2.81 12.91 22.65
C ILE A 78 2.68 14.43 22.68
N ARG A 79 3.41 15.13 21.81
CA ARG A 79 3.37 16.59 21.71
C ARG A 79 2.23 17.01 20.81
N ASN A 80 1.47 18.02 21.24
CA ASN A 80 0.35 18.59 20.50
C ASN A 80 0.56 20.10 20.23
N ILE A 81 0.08 20.56 19.08
CA ILE A 81 -0.01 21.98 18.71
C ILE A 81 -1.42 22.20 18.19
N SER A 82 -2.18 23.07 18.89
CA SER A 82 -3.51 23.51 18.48
C SER A 82 -3.41 24.90 17.88
N THR A 83 -3.88 25.07 16.64
CA THR A 83 -4.11 26.42 16.09
C THR A 83 -5.31 27.10 16.77
N ASN A 84 -5.31 28.44 16.75
CA ASN A 84 -6.40 29.28 17.26
C ASN A 84 -7.38 29.76 16.16
N ILE A 85 -7.10 29.45 14.90
CA ILE A 85 -7.95 29.78 13.74
C ILE A 85 -8.84 28.59 13.38
N ARG A 86 -10.13 28.85 13.15
CA ARG A 86 -11.03 27.90 12.50
C ARG A 86 -10.72 27.82 11.01
N VAL A 87 -10.61 26.60 10.48
CA VAL A 87 -10.20 26.30 9.11
C VAL A 87 -11.29 25.60 8.27
N ASN A 88 -12.50 25.52 8.81
CA ASN A 88 -13.65 24.82 8.22
C ASN A 88 -14.67 25.79 7.58
N ASP A 89 -14.22 26.95 7.10
CA ASP A 89 -15.06 28.00 6.52
C ASP A 89 -15.18 27.92 4.97
N GLY A 90 -14.63 26.86 4.37
CA GLY A 90 -14.60 26.67 2.92
C GLY A 90 -13.55 27.49 2.18
N ARG A 91 -12.63 28.21 2.86
CA ARG A 91 -11.51 28.91 2.23
C ARG A 91 -10.28 27.99 2.05
N LYS A 92 -9.36 28.41 1.19
CA LYS A 92 -8.08 27.73 0.98
C LYS A 92 -7.06 28.15 2.05
N TYR A 93 -6.49 27.18 2.75
CA TYR A 93 -5.44 27.37 3.74
C TYR A 93 -4.14 26.74 3.24
N LYS A 94 -3.03 27.47 3.43
CA LYS A 94 -1.66 26.96 3.25
C LYS A 94 -1.04 26.71 4.63
N VAL A 95 -0.54 25.51 4.84
CA VAL A 95 0.14 25.08 6.06
C VAL A 95 1.61 24.84 5.73
N ARG A 96 2.50 25.31 6.60
CA ARG A 96 3.89 24.85 6.66
C ARG A 96 4.19 24.36 8.07
N ILE A 97 4.80 23.19 8.16
CA ILE A 97 5.21 22.59 9.42
C ILE A 97 6.72 22.41 9.37
N ARG A 98 7.43 22.99 10.33
CA ARG A 98 8.87 22.77 10.54
C ARG A 98 9.03 21.96 11.82
N GLN A 99 9.60 20.77 11.72
CA GLN A 99 9.84 19.87 12.84
C GLN A 99 11.34 19.63 13.02
N ASP A 100 11.88 19.96 14.19
CA ASP A 100 13.25 19.67 14.60
C ASP A 100 13.21 18.41 15.47
N LEU A 101 13.70 17.29 14.93
CA LEU A 101 13.70 16.02 15.65
C LEU A 101 14.74 15.98 16.77
N VAL A 102 15.86 16.69 16.60
CA VAL A 102 16.94 16.72 17.59
C VAL A 102 16.44 17.30 18.91
N ARG A 103 15.63 18.36 18.85
CA ARG A 103 15.06 19.02 20.02
C ARG A 103 13.59 18.65 20.28
N CYS A 104 13.03 17.72 19.51
CA CYS A 104 11.61 17.37 19.49
C CYS A 104 10.66 18.59 19.58
N GLU A 105 10.97 19.65 18.81
CA GLU A 105 10.11 20.84 18.68
C GLU A 105 9.45 20.86 17.31
N ALA A 106 8.23 21.39 17.23
CA ALA A 106 7.58 21.68 15.96
C ALA A 106 6.95 23.07 15.95
N GLU A 107 6.82 23.61 14.75
CA GLU A 107 6.31 24.93 14.45
C GLU A 107 5.31 24.81 13.29
N VAL A 108 4.05 25.16 13.54
CA VAL A 108 2.96 25.11 12.56
C VAL A 108 2.60 26.52 12.16
N THR A 109 2.88 26.88 10.92
CA THR A 109 2.56 28.19 10.33
C THR A 109 1.38 28.06 9.35
N LEU A 110 0.28 28.73 9.67
CA LEU A 110 -0.94 28.81 8.86
C LEU A 110 -0.98 30.15 8.11
N LEU A 111 -1.30 30.10 6.81
CA LEU A 111 -1.35 31.24 5.87
C LEU A 111 -0.06 32.09 5.77
N GLY A 112 1.05 31.64 6.38
CA GLY A 112 2.31 32.39 6.46
C GLY A 112 2.34 33.49 7.53
N ILE A 113 1.34 33.55 8.44
CA ILE A 113 1.20 34.63 9.42
C ILE A 113 1.11 34.10 10.85
N THR A 114 0.14 33.24 11.14
CA THR A 114 -0.04 32.67 12.49
C THR A 114 0.85 31.44 12.65
N THR A 115 1.66 31.44 13.70
CA THR A 115 2.68 30.43 13.96
C THR A 115 2.57 29.96 15.40
N GLU A 116 2.18 28.70 15.60
CA GLU A 116 2.12 28.05 16.90
C GLU A 116 3.31 27.10 17.06
N LYS A 117 3.90 27.03 18.26
CA LYS A 117 5.09 26.20 18.54
C LYS A 117 4.84 25.28 19.72
N SER A 118 5.33 24.05 19.64
CA SER A 118 5.43 23.20 20.83
C SER A 118 6.53 23.71 21.75
N THR A 119 6.49 23.30 23.02
CA THR A 119 7.71 23.31 23.84
C THR A 119 8.75 22.36 23.21
N PRO A 120 10.06 22.64 23.34
CA PRO A 120 11.10 21.68 23.00
C PRO A 120 11.18 20.57 24.06
N SER A 121 11.86 19.47 23.73
CA SER A 121 12.35 18.49 24.71
C SER A 121 13.76 18.82 25.18
N ASN A 122 14.09 18.33 26.37
CA ASN A 122 15.47 18.22 26.87
C ASN A 122 16.20 16.97 26.34
N HIS A 123 15.46 16.00 25.79
CA HIS A 123 15.99 14.75 25.25
C HIS A 123 16.30 14.87 23.76
N TRP A 124 17.39 14.24 23.33
CA TRP A 124 17.84 14.23 21.94
C TRP A 124 17.34 12.97 21.23
N SER A 125 16.49 13.12 20.22
CA SER A 125 16.00 11.96 19.45
C SER A 125 17.12 11.32 18.64
N SER A 126 17.19 9.99 18.71
CA SER A 126 18.11 9.15 17.92
C SER A 126 17.54 8.71 16.56
N LEU A 127 16.32 9.13 16.20
CA LEU A 127 15.59 8.67 15.01
C LEU A 127 16.04 9.32 13.68
N ILE A 128 17.07 10.14 13.72
CA ILE A 128 17.62 10.83 12.53
C ILE A 128 18.05 9.78 11.49
N TRP A 129 17.77 10.06 10.21
CA TRP A 129 18.08 9.21 9.04
C TRP A 129 17.26 7.92 8.91
N GLN A 130 16.45 7.56 9.91
CA GLN A 130 15.51 6.45 9.80
C GLN A 130 14.41 6.77 8.79
N ALA A 131 13.95 5.76 8.07
CA ALA A 131 12.85 5.90 7.12
C ALA A 131 11.49 5.71 7.82
N THR A 132 10.50 6.52 7.47
CA THR A 132 9.13 6.40 7.98
C THR A 132 8.41 5.17 7.42
N GLY A 133 7.27 4.83 8.03
CA GLY A 133 6.25 3.99 7.39
C GLY A 133 5.50 4.76 6.29
N PRO A 134 4.42 4.17 5.75
CA PRO A 134 3.63 4.81 4.70
C PRO A 134 3.05 6.16 5.10
N ILE A 135 2.86 7.03 4.11
CA ILE A 135 2.25 8.35 4.24
C ILE A 135 0.80 8.23 3.77
N PHE A 136 -0.15 8.54 4.65
CA PHE A 136 -1.57 8.56 4.35
C PHE A 136 -2.10 9.99 4.30
N ILE A 137 -2.86 10.30 3.26
CA ILE A 137 -3.46 11.61 3.01
C ILE A 137 -4.98 11.48 3.01
N GLY A 138 -5.67 12.38 3.72
CA GLY A 138 -7.12 12.54 3.72
C GLY A 138 -7.94 11.46 4.45
N GLY A 139 -7.38 10.28 4.71
CA GLY A 139 -8.04 9.20 5.42
C GLY A 139 -7.12 8.03 5.68
N LEU A 140 -7.66 6.98 6.30
CA LEU A 140 -6.91 5.74 6.60
C LEU A 140 -7.68 4.51 6.12
N PRO A 141 -7.03 3.53 5.47
CA PRO A 141 -7.66 2.25 5.19
C PRO A 141 -8.15 1.57 6.48
N HIS A 142 -9.29 0.87 6.43
CA HIS A 142 -9.93 0.28 7.61
C HIS A 142 -9.02 -0.63 8.47
N ARG A 143 -7.96 -1.21 7.88
CA ARG A 143 -6.95 -2.03 8.56
C ARG A 143 -6.11 -1.24 9.58
N TYR A 144 -5.90 0.06 9.37
CA TYR A 144 -5.14 0.95 10.26
C TYR A 144 -6.01 1.65 11.30
N ALA A 145 -7.26 1.99 10.95
CA ALA A 145 -8.20 2.70 11.83
C ALA A 145 -8.52 1.98 13.15
N ARG A 146 -8.20 0.69 13.29
CA ARG A 146 -8.37 -0.10 14.54
C ARG A 146 -7.15 -0.14 15.45
N LYS A 147 -5.97 0.30 15.01
CA LYS A 147 -4.70 0.07 15.74
C LYS A 147 -4.24 1.22 16.64
N GLN A 148 -4.87 2.39 16.63
CA GLN A 148 -4.41 3.55 17.43
C GLN A 148 -5.52 4.26 18.22
N VAL A 149 -5.32 4.22 19.54
CA VAL A 149 -5.63 5.20 20.60
C VAL A 149 -6.87 6.11 20.42
N THR A 150 -7.91 5.80 21.20
CA THR A 150 -8.97 6.68 21.74
C THR A 150 -9.33 7.95 20.96
N GLY A 151 -10.14 7.78 19.91
CA GLY A 151 -10.90 8.86 19.27
C GLY A 151 -11.60 8.34 18.02
N SER A 152 -12.82 8.83 17.72
CA SER A 152 -13.40 8.58 16.39
C SER A 152 -12.66 9.44 15.37
N MET A 153 -11.69 8.83 14.68
CA MET A 153 -11.02 9.45 13.54
C MET A 153 -12.02 9.56 12.38
N CYS A 154 -12.46 10.78 12.04
CA CYS A 154 -13.14 11.03 10.79
C CYS A 154 -12.13 11.19 9.66
N ASN A 155 -12.43 10.68 8.47
CA ASN A 155 -11.67 11.03 7.28
C ASN A 155 -11.98 12.48 6.87
N PHE A 156 -11.02 13.12 6.21
CA PHE A 156 -11.17 14.46 5.67
C PHE A 156 -12.11 14.48 4.47
N THR A 157 -12.94 15.50 4.40
CA THR A 157 -13.79 15.79 3.24
C THR A 157 -13.46 17.20 2.74
N GLY A 158 -13.24 17.36 1.44
CA GLY A 158 -12.82 18.61 0.82
C GLY A 158 -11.61 18.43 -0.10
N CYS A 159 -10.88 19.51 -0.36
CA CYS A 159 -9.71 19.48 -1.23
C CYS A 159 -8.40 19.55 -0.44
N LEU A 160 -7.40 18.78 -0.85
CA LEU A 160 -6.09 18.71 -0.19
C LEU A 160 -4.98 18.31 -1.18
N GLU A 161 -3.80 18.89 -0.98
CA GLU A 161 -2.56 18.60 -1.71
C GLU A 161 -1.37 18.76 -0.76
N ILE A 162 -0.44 17.81 -0.78
CA ILE A 162 0.89 17.98 -0.17
C ILE A 162 1.85 18.47 -1.27
N THR A 163 2.27 19.72 -1.14
CA THR A 163 3.13 20.37 -2.14
C THR A 163 4.56 19.89 -2.01
N GLU A 164 5.07 19.74 -0.78
CA GLU A 164 6.42 19.20 -0.53
C GLU A 164 6.55 18.56 0.87
N ILE A 165 7.43 17.56 0.98
CA ILE A 165 7.98 17.05 2.24
C ILE A 165 9.49 16.95 2.06
N ASN A 166 10.29 17.70 2.81
CA ASN A 166 11.77 17.69 2.70
C ASN A 166 12.29 17.92 1.26
N ASN A 167 11.63 18.80 0.49
CA ASN A 167 11.86 19.03 -0.95
C ASN A 167 11.49 17.85 -1.89
N ILE A 168 10.92 16.76 -1.37
CA ILE A 168 10.29 15.70 -2.16
C ILE A 168 8.86 16.14 -2.50
N GLY A 169 8.48 16.06 -3.77
CA GLY A 169 7.13 16.44 -4.24
C GLY A 169 7.07 16.68 -5.75
N PRO A 170 5.94 17.20 -6.25
CA PRO A 170 4.63 17.22 -5.59
C PRO A 170 4.05 15.81 -5.44
N PHE A 171 3.23 15.59 -4.42
CA PHE A 171 2.56 14.31 -4.13
C PHE A 171 1.28 14.15 -4.96
N THR A 172 1.45 13.96 -6.27
CA THR A 172 0.32 13.73 -7.19
C THR A 172 -0.24 12.32 -7.06
N PHE A 173 -1.55 12.14 -7.27
CA PHE A 173 -2.21 10.82 -7.24
C PHE A 173 -1.62 9.79 -8.22
N ARG A 174 -0.89 10.25 -9.25
CA ARG A 174 -0.16 9.39 -10.21
C ARG A 174 1.06 8.68 -9.60
N LYS A 175 1.57 9.16 -8.46
CA LYS A 175 2.69 8.59 -7.70
C LYS A 175 2.25 7.85 -6.43
N ALA A 176 0.94 7.70 -6.22
CA ALA A 176 0.39 6.99 -5.07
C ALA A 176 0.59 5.49 -5.18
N LEU A 177 0.89 4.83 -4.05
CA LEU A 177 0.95 3.38 -3.92
C LEU A 177 -0.47 2.78 -3.90
N ASP A 178 -1.37 3.41 -3.15
CA ASP A 178 -2.79 3.05 -3.03
C ASP A 178 -3.64 4.33 -3.00
N ARG A 179 -4.91 4.23 -3.40
CA ARG A 179 -5.86 5.35 -3.40
C ARG A 179 -7.29 4.83 -3.40
N HIS A 180 -8.17 5.53 -2.68
CA HIS A 180 -9.58 5.17 -2.58
C HIS A 180 -10.47 6.41 -2.70
N ASN A 181 -11.56 6.29 -3.48
CA ASN A 181 -12.65 7.26 -3.68
C ASN A 181 -12.31 8.74 -3.99
N ILE A 182 -11.05 9.05 -4.35
CA ILE A 182 -10.60 10.40 -4.69
C ILE A 182 -11.14 10.92 -6.05
N LYS A 183 -11.32 12.25 -6.14
CA LYS A 183 -11.68 12.97 -7.38
C LYS A 183 -10.73 14.15 -7.60
N SER A 184 -10.77 14.80 -8.77
CA SER A 184 -10.01 16.03 -9.01
C SER A 184 -10.79 17.26 -8.51
N CYS A 185 -10.15 18.15 -7.75
CA CYS A 185 -10.77 19.42 -7.38
C CYS A 185 -10.79 20.39 -8.57
N ARG A 186 -11.97 20.63 -9.14
CA ARG A 186 -12.16 21.66 -10.16
C ARG A 186 -12.37 23.01 -9.50
N PHE A 187 -11.33 23.85 -9.54
CA PHE A 187 -11.50 25.28 -9.28
C PHE A 187 -12.28 25.91 -10.45
N SER A 188 -13.49 26.38 -10.20
CA SER A 188 -14.08 27.40 -11.07
C SER A 188 -13.34 28.71 -10.82
N LEU A 189 -12.64 29.21 -11.84
CA LEU A 189 -12.17 30.60 -11.84
C LEU A 189 -13.41 31.53 -11.72
N SER A 190 -13.24 32.60 -10.96
CA SER A 190 -14.30 33.29 -10.21
C SER A 190 -15.32 34.10 -11.03
N GLU A 191 -16.50 34.24 -10.42
CA GLU A 191 -17.52 35.29 -10.53
C GLU A 191 -17.38 36.41 -11.59
N GLY A 192 -18.46 36.66 -12.33
CA GLY A 192 -18.63 37.92 -13.09
C GLY A 192 -19.75 37.93 -14.13
N THR A 193 -20.98 38.24 -13.71
CA THR A 193 -22.11 38.75 -14.55
C THR A 193 -22.31 38.18 -15.97
N SER A 194 -23.43 37.45 -16.19
CA SER A 194 -24.60 38.05 -16.87
C SER A 194 -25.84 37.15 -16.86
N ALA A 195 -27.01 37.81 -16.79
CA ALA A 195 -28.34 37.42 -17.27
C ALA A 195 -28.86 35.98 -17.06
N ALA A 196 -29.94 35.89 -16.28
CA ALA A 196 -30.84 34.75 -16.27
C ALA A 196 -31.50 34.50 -17.63
N ILE A 197 -31.65 33.23 -18.02
CA ILE A 197 -32.77 32.76 -18.82
C ILE A 197 -33.47 31.65 -18.01
N LYS A 198 -34.64 31.98 -17.45
CA LYS A 198 -35.60 30.96 -17.00
C LYS A 198 -36.15 30.26 -18.25
N GLY A 199 -35.94 28.96 -18.36
CA GLY A 199 -36.42 28.13 -19.46
C GLY A 199 -36.97 26.80 -18.96
N THR A 200 -38.15 26.84 -18.34
CA THR A 200 -38.97 25.64 -18.13
C THR A 200 -39.42 25.11 -19.49
N PHE A 201 -39.17 23.84 -19.82
CA PHE A 201 -40.13 23.01 -20.56
C PHE A 201 -39.87 21.51 -20.37
N SER A 202 -40.92 20.73 -20.58
CA SER A 202 -41.09 19.31 -20.23
C SER A 202 -40.51 18.32 -21.25
N GLY A 203 -40.48 17.04 -20.86
CA GLY A 203 -39.88 15.94 -21.62
C GLY A 203 -40.59 15.47 -22.90
N GLU A 204 -39.88 14.52 -23.52
CA GLU A 204 -40.31 13.49 -24.48
C GLU A 204 -40.87 13.90 -25.86
N SER A 205 -40.08 13.67 -26.93
CA SER A 205 -40.32 12.61 -27.93
C SER A 205 -39.63 12.87 -29.31
N GLU A 206 -38.83 11.89 -29.73
CA GLU A 206 -38.51 11.42 -31.10
C GLU A 206 -38.05 12.33 -32.29
N ALA A 207 -36.85 11.96 -32.79
CA ALA A 207 -36.54 11.55 -34.17
C ALA A 207 -36.30 12.53 -35.35
N PHE A 208 -35.03 12.54 -35.81
CA PHE A 208 -34.53 12.45 -37.20
C PHE A 208 -34.90 13.48 -38.30
N LYS A 209 -33.89 14.28 -38.72
CA LYS A 209 -33.17 14.25 -40.04
C LYS A 209 -32.25 15.50 -40.14
N ALA A 210 -30.95 15.50 -40.48
CA ALA A 210 -30.10 14.77 -41.44
C ALA A 210 -29.78 15.57 -42.73
N ALA A 211 -28.60 16.21 -42.78
CA ALA A 211 -27.72 16.53 -43.94
C ALA A 211 -26.60 17.50 -43.45
N SER A 212 -25.32 17.13 -43.41
CA SER A 212 -24.32 17.12 -44.51
C SER A 212 -23.86 18.55 -44.90
N SER A 213 -22.58 18.94 -44.98
CA SER A 213 -21.25 18.32 -44.77
C SER A 213 -20.24 19.46 -44.40
N SER A 214 -18.89 19.39 -44.34
CA SER A 214 -17.89 18.41 -44.82
C SER A 214 -16.63 18.36 -43.88
N PRO A 215 -15.33 18.22 -44.25
CA PRO A 215 -14.61 17.02 -43.77
C PRO A 215 -13.27 17.24 -43.05
N THR A 216 -12.91 16.33 -42.13
CA THR A 216 -11.54 15.74 -42.10
C THR A 216 -11.46 14.45 -41.28
N HIS A 217 -10.78 13.45 -41.86
CA HIS A 217 -10.36 12.14 -41.31
C HIS A 217 -11.39 11.16 -40.70
N PRO A 218 -11.45 9.90 -41.19
CA PRO A 218 -12.05 8.79 -40.45
C PRO A 218 -11.10 8.37 -39.32
N GLY A 219 -11.19 9.03 -38.17
CA GLY A 219 -10.56 8.54 -36.94
C GLY A 219 -11.17 7.19 -36.57
N LEU A 220 -10.33 6.17 -36.41
CA LEU A 220 -10.74 4.91 -35.81
C LEU A 220 -11.39 5.22 -34.45
N LEU A 221 -12.62 4.76 -34.23
CA LEU A 221 -13.27 4.87 -32.92
C LEU A 221 -12.47 4.02 -31.92
N SER A 222 -11.58 4.65 -31.16
CA SER A 222 -10.88 4.00 -30.07
C SER A 222 -11.91 3.49 -29.07
N ALA A 223 -11.94 2.17 -28.84
CA ALA A 223 -12.82 1.59 -27.84
C ALA A 223 -12.41 1.95 -26.40
N CYS A 224 -11.22 2.53 -26.22
CA CYS A 224 -10.73 3.09 -24.97
C CYS A 224 -10.56 4.63 -25.07
N PRO A 225 -11.63 5.41 -24.83
CA PRO A 225 -11.53 6.84 -24.51
C PRO A 225 -10.84 7.06 -23.16
N GLU A 226 -10.29 8.25 -22.93
CA GLU A 226 -9.74 8.62 -21.63
C GLU A 226 -10.78 8.52 -20.51
N ASN A 227 -10.38 7.99 -19.35
CA ASN A 227 -11.20 7.82 -18.14
C ASN A 227 -12.43 6.89 -18.30
N LEU A 228 -12.46 6.01 -19.30
CA LEU A 228 -13.52 5.01 -19.44
C LEU A 228 -13.57 4.05 -18.23
N CYS A 229 -12.40 3.59 -17.78
CA CYS A 229 -12.24 2.80 -16.57
C CYS A 229 -12.03 3.74 -15.38
N GLN A 230 -12.93 3.66 -14.40
CA GLN A 230 -12.94 4.46 -13.18
C GLN A 230 -11.94 3.93 -12.16
N ASN A 231 -11.77 4.65 -11.06
CA ASN A 231 -10.95 4.28 -9.89
C ASN A 231 -9.49 3.91 -10.20
N GLY A 232 -9.01 4.29 -11.40
CA GLY A 232 -7.66 4.03 -11.87
C GLY A 232 -7.46 2.68 -12.57
N GLY A 233 -8.54 2.04 -13.06
CA GLY A 233 -8.44 0.87 -13.92
C GLY A 233 -7.82 1.18 -15.29
N THR A 234 -7.22 0.16 -15.90
CA THR A 234 -6.58 0.25 -17.22
C THR A 234 -7.55 -0.21 -18.30
N CYS A 235 -7.69 0.53 -19.39
CA CYS A 235 -8.53 0.13 -20.50
C CYS A 235 -7.72 -0.64 -21.55
N GLN A 236 -8.13 -1.86 -21.86
CA GLN A 236 -7.60 -2.65 -22.97
C GLN A 236 -8.63 -2.72 -24.11
N GLN A 237 -8.20 -2.41 -25.34
CA GLN A 237 -9.01 -2.59 -26.53
C GLN A 237 -8.99 -4.06 -26.98
N ILE A 238 -10.18 -4.66 -27.10
CA ILE A 238 -10.39 -6.03 -27.57
C ILE A 238 -11.14 -6.00 -28.91
N ASN A 239 -10.71 -6.83 -29.86
CA ASN A 239 -11.36 -6.92 -31.16
C ASN A 239 -12.33 -8.12 -31.17
N LEU A 240 -13.62 -7.84 -31.36
CA LEU A 240 -14.64 -8.88 -31.49
C LEU A 240 -14.71 -9.40 -32.94
N PRO A 241 -15.12 -10.66 -33.15
CA PRO A 241 -15.36 -11.18 -34.50
C PRO A 241 -16.38 -10.30 -35.24
N GLY A 242 -16.07 -9.95 -36.49
CA GLY A 242 -16.81 -8.94 -37.26
C GLY A 242 -16.21 -7.54 -37.25
N SER A 243 -14.95 -7.38 -36.82
CA SER A 243 -14.18 -6.11 -36.85
C SER A 243 -14.76 -4.99 -35.99
N VAL A 244 -15.53 -5.33 -34.95
CA VAL A 244 -16.04 -4.38 -33.97
C VAL A 244 -15.02 -4.19 -32.85
N ALA A 245 -14.52 -2.98 -32.70
CA ALA A 245 -13.68 -2.59 -31.57
C ALA A 245 -14.53 -2.54 -30.29
N SER A 246 -14.09 -3.24 -29.25
CA SER A 246 -14.68 -3.26 -27.91
C SER A 246 -13.57 -3.05 -26.86
N PHE A 247 -13.92 -2.99 -25.59
CA PHE A 247 -12.98 -2.76 -24.49
C PHE A 247 -13.21 -3.73 -23.33
N GLN A 248 -12.16 -3.91 -22.54
CA GLN A 248 -12.17 -4.51 -21.21
C GLN A 248 -11.47 -3.53 -20.25
N CYS A 249 -11.99 -3.38 -19.04
CA CYS A 249 -11.30 -2.67 -17.97
C CYS A 249 -10.61 -3.67 -17.03
N ASP A 250 -9.32 -3.46 -16.78
CA ASP A 250 -8.58 -4.14 -15.73
C ASP A 250 -8.72 -3.31 -14.45
N CYS A 251 -9.47 -3.84 -13.48
CA CYS A 251 -9.82 -3.11 -12.27
C CYS A 251 -8.76 -3.26 -11.18
N PRO A 252 -8.41 -2.18 -10.46
CA PRO A 252 -7.54 -2.28 -9.29
C PRO A 252 -8.22 -3.09 -8.17
N LEU A 253 -7.43 -3.55 -7.21
CA LEU A 253 -7.94 -4.24 -6.04
C LEU A 253 -9.01 -3.39 -5.32
N HIS A 254 -10.04 -4.07 -4.81
CA HIS A 254 -11.26 -3.49 -4.25
C HIS A 254 -12.27 -2.89 -5.24
N PHE A 255 -12.01 -2.93 -6.55
CA PHE A 255 -12.96 -2.45 -7.56
C PHE A 255 -13.42 -3.55 -8.54
N THR A 256 -14.68 -3.45 -8.96
CA THR A 256 -15.32 -4.37 -9.91
C THR A 256 -16.37 -3.64 -10.76
N GLY A 257 -17.06 -4.36 -11.64
CA GLY A 257 -17.94 -3.79 -12.64
C GLY A 257 -17.25 -3.56 -13.99
N ARG A 258 -18.02 -3.17 -15.01
CA ARG A 258 -17.53 -3.08 -16.40
C ARG A 258 -16.55 -1.92 -16.59
N PHE A 259 -16.66 -0.91 -15.74
CA PHE A 259 -15.89 0.32 -15.74
C PHE A 259 -15.14 0.49 -14.40
N CYS A 260 -14.98 -0.58 -13.61
CA CYS A 260 -14.42 -0.52 -12.26
C CYS A 260 -15.18 0.43 -11.32
N GLU A 261 -16.48 0.61 -11.58
CA GLU A 261 -17.35 1.59 -10.95
C GLU A 261 -17.92 1.15 -9.59
N LYS A 262 -17.74 -0.11 -9.21
CA LYS A 262 -18.28 -0.70 -7.98
C LYS A 262 -17.17 -1.02 -7.01
N ASP A 263 -17.34 -0.62 -5.76
CA ASP A 263 -16.52 -1.06 -4.64
C ASP A 263 -16.83 -2.52 -4.27
N THR A 264 -15.83 -3.23 -3.77
CA THR A 264 -16.01 -4.57 -3.19
C THR A 264 -14.94 -4.87 -2.15
N THR A 265 -15.38 -5.32 -0.97
CA THR A 265 -14.49 -5.82 0.07
C THR A 265 -13.99 -7.22 -0.28
N LEU A 266 -12.69 -7.35 -0.54
CA LEU A 266 -12.05 -8.57 -1.05
C LEU A 266 -11.84 -9.62 0.07
N PHE A 267 -12.91 -10.27 0.51
CA PHE A 267 -12.84 -11.34 1.53
C PHE A 267 -12.36 -12.69 0.99
N PHE A 268 -12.59 -12.97 -0.30
CA PHE A 268 -12.18 -14.21 -0.96
C PHE A 268 -11.96 -13.94 -2.45
N PRO A 269 -10.71 -13.68 -2.91
CA PRO A 269 -10.45 -13.37 -4.32
C PRO A 269 -10.80 -14.55 -5.22
N SER A 270 -11.47 -14.26 -6.33
CA SER A 270 -11.67 -15.19 -7.44
C SER A 270 -10.65 -14.90 -8.53
N PHE A 271 -9.91 -15.92 -8.96
CA PHE A 271 -8.89 -15.79 -9.99
C PHE A 271 -9.35 -16.38 -11.32
N SER A 272 -9.05 -15.69 -12.42
CA SER A 272 -9.07 -16.21 -13.79
C SER A 272 -7.65 -16.62 -14.22
N ALA A 273 -7.53 -17.29 -15.37
CA ALA A 273 -6.25 -17.82 -15.88
C ALA A 273 -5.14 -16.77 -16.10
N ASN A 274 -5.50 -15.48 -16.17
CA ASN A 274 -4.60 -14.35 -16.42
C ASN A 274 -4.59 -13.32 -15.27
N SER A 275 -5.14 -13.65 -14.09
CA SER A 275 -5.14 -12.77 -12.92
C SER A 275 -4.18 -13.27 -11.84
N TYR A 276 -3.50 -12.36 -11.16
CA TYR A 276 -2.66 -12.65 -10.00
C TYR A 276 -2.91 -11.60 -8.90
N LEU A 277 -2.51 -11.93 -7.67
CA LEU A 277 -2.47 -11.00 -6.54
C LEU A 277 -1.04 -11.01 -6.00
N GLU A 278 -0.39 -9.86 -6.04
CA GLU A 278 0.93 -9.63 -5.44
C GLU A 278 0.74 -9.06 -4.03
N LEU A 279 1.55 -9.53 -3.09
CA LEU A 279 1.53 -9.11 -1.69
C LEU A 279 2.95 -8.71 -1.26
N PRO A 280 3.11 -7.83 -0.24
CA PRO A 280 4.42 -7.52 0.32
C PRO A 280 5.18 -8.77 0.76
N SER A 281 6.51 -8.75 0.61
CA SER A 281 7.38 -9.91 0.87
C SER A 281 7.14 -10.53 2.26
N LEU A 282 7.06 -11.86 2.30
CA LEU A 282 6.83 -12.63 3.53
C LEU A 282 7.94 -12.45 4.57
N SER A 283 9.16 -12.06 4.16
CA SER A 283 10.25 -11.70 5.08
C SER A 283 9.83 -10.57 6.03
N PHE A 284 9.02 -9.62 5.56
CA PHE A 284 8.51 -8.49 6.36
C PHE A 284 7.49 -8.91 7.44
N LEU A 285 6.91 -10.11 7.34
CA LEU A 285 5.97 -10.65 8.33
C LEU A 285 6.65 -11.45 9.45
N ALA A 286 7.87 -11.95 9.21
CA ALA A 286 8.63 -12.72 10.20
C ALA A 286 9.21 -11.83 11.33
N GLU A 287 9.61 -10.60 11.01
CA GLU A 287 10.26 -9.68 11.95
C GLU A 287 9.32 -9.07 13.01
N GLY A 288 8.01 -9.33 12.93
CA GLY A 288 7.01 -8.81 13.88
C GLY A 288 6.84 -9.63 15.17
N GLY A 289 7.56 -10.74 15.33
CA GLY A 289 7.33 -11.73 16.39
C GLY A 289 8.30 -11.69 17.57
N PHE A 290 8.03 -10.85 18.58
CA PHE A 290 8.68 -10.98 19.90
C PHE A 290 8.18 -12.25 20.61
N ALA A 291 8.98 -13.31 20.61
CA ALA A 291 8.73 -14.51 21.42
C ALA A 291 10.05 -15.07 21.98
N THR A 292 10.31 -14.81 23.27
CA THR A 292 11.43 -15.44 23.99
C THR A 292 11.20 -16.94 24.13
N GLY A 293 11.71 -17.75 23.20
CA GLY A 293 11.52 -19.20 23.20
C GLY A 293 12.15 -19.89 22.00
N GLN A 294 12.59 -21.13 22.18
CA GLN A 294 13.52 -21.85 21.30
C GLN A 294 12.90 -22.42 20.00
N GLU A 295 11.77 -21.87 19.51
CA GLU A 295 11.00 -22.36 18.35
C GLU A 295 10.75 -21.29 17.25
N GLN A 296 11.66 -20.32 17.09
CA GLN A 296 11.41 -19.14 16.22
C GLN A 296 11.68 -19.32 14.71
N ASN A 297 12.13 -20.49 14.24
CA ASN A 297 12.60 -20.67 12.85
C ASN A 297 11.60 -21.41 11.92
N ARG A 298 10.30 -21.30 12.21
CA ARG A 298 9.23 -22.05 11.52
C ARG A 298 8.13 -21.11 11.02
N MET A 299 8.16 -20.79 9.72
CA MET A 299 7.08 -20.06 9.07
C MET A 299 5.86 -20.97 8.87
N THR A 300 4.64 -20.44 9.01
CA THR A 300 3.40 -21.17 8.72
C THR A 300 2.44 -20.29 7.93
N ILE A 301 1.94 -20.80 6.81
CA ILE A 301 1.03 -20.14 5.88
C ILE A 301 -0.30 -20.90 5.90
N TYR A 302 -1.40 -20.17 6.11
CA TYR A 302 -2.76 -20.70 6.10
C TYR A 302 -3.49 -20.19 4.86
N LEU A 303 -3.93 -21.10 4.01
CA LEU A 303 -4.69 -20.81 2.79
C LEU A 303 -6.05 -21.51 2.88
N THR A 304 -7.08 -20.95 2.27
CA THR A 304 -8.33 -21.66 2.00
C THR A 304 -8.58 -21.55 0.51
N VAL A 305 -8.77 -22.69 -0.15
CA VAL A 305 -8.83 -22.77 -1.61
C VAL A 305 -10.15 -23.43 -2.02
N LYS A 306 -10.79 -22.89 -3.06
CA LYS A 306 -11.92 -23.52 -3.75
C LYS A 306 -11.60 -23.49 -5.24
N THR A 307 -11.63 -24.65 -5.89
CA THR A 307 -11.26 -24.77 -7.31
C THR A 307 -11.85 -26.02 -7.97
N SER A 308 -12.03 -25.97 -9.28
CA SER A 308 -12.28 -27.11 -10.17
C SER A 308 -11.11 -27.36 -11.13
N ALA A 309 -10.06 -26.52 -11.10
CA ALA A 309 -8.88 -26.67 -11.94
C ALA A 309 -8.01 -27.85 -11.50
N LEU A 310 -7.46 -28.57 -12.48
CA LEU A 310 -6.52 -29.67 -12.23
C LEU A 310 -5.08 -29.17 -12.08
N ASN A 311 -4.71 -28.07 -12.75
CA ASN A 311 -3.35 -27.55 -12.77
C ASN A 311 -3.35 -26.03 -12.60
N GLY A 312 -2.33 -25.49 -11.92
CA GLY A 312 -2.15 -24.06 -11.72
C GLY A 312 -1.41 -23.70 -10.43
N THR A 313 -0.77 -22.54 -10.39
CA THR A 313 -0.12 -22.01 -9.19
C THR A 313 -1.15 -21.43 -8.22
N LEU A 314 -0.97 -21.70 -6.92
CA LEU A 314 -1.79 -21.15 -5.84
C LEU A 314 -1.03 -20.10 -5.01
N LEU A 315 0.27 -20.31 -4.81
CA LEU A 315 1.17 -19.37 -4.14
C LEU A 315 2.58 -19.53 -4.70
N TYR A 316 3.28 -18.42 -4.93
CA TYR A 316 4.71 -18.41 -5.24
C TYR A 316 5.39 -17.29 -4.44
N THR A 317 6.59 -17.56 -3.94
CA THR A 317 7.45 -16.58 -3.27
C THR A 317 8.90 -17.02 -3.47
N SER A 318 9.80 -16.06 -3.63
CA SER A 318 11.25 -16.29 -3.78
C SER A 318 12.04 -15.13 -3.17
N ASP A 319 13.27 -15.40 -2.74
CA ASP A 319 14.23 -14.36 -2.37
C ASP A 319 14.70 -13.60 -3.62
N GLU A 320 14.97 -12.30 -3.48
CA GLU A 320 15.34 -11.40 -4.58
C GLU A 320 16.72 -11.70 -5.16
N HIS A 321 17.62 -12.30 -4.39
CA HIS A 321 19.06 -12.26 -4.70
C HIS A 321 19.54 -13.33 -5.70
N ASP A 322 19.02 -14.56 -5.66
CA ASP A 322 19.40 -15.62 -6.61
C ASP A 322 18.30 -16.68 -6.89
N GLY A 323 17.09 -16.54 -6.32
CA GLY A 323 16.00 -17.54 -6.48
C GLY A 323 16.24 -18.90 -5.81
N GLU A 324 17.35 -19.07 -5.09
CA GLU A 324 17.72 -20.29 -4.36
C GLU A 324 16.71 -20.67 -3.28
N ASN A 325 16.27 -19.70 -2.48
CA ASN A 325 15.21 -19.87 -1.50
C ASN A 325 13.87 -19.49 -2.14
N PHE A 326 12.99 -20.47 -2.34
CA PHE A 326 11.64 -20.26 -2.87
C PHE A 326 10.63 -21.21 -2.23
N LEU A 327 9.35 -20.82 -2.24
CA LEU A 327 8.23 -21.69 -1.93
C LEU A 327 7.18 -21.56 -3.06
N HIS A 328 6.84 -22.69 -3.67
CA HIS A 328 5.85 -22.77 -4.75
C HIS A 328 4.79 -23.81 -4.38
N LEU A 329 3.56 -23.35 -4.11
CA LEU A 329 2.37 -24.20 -4.00
C LEU A 329 1.59 -24.16 -5.31
N TYR A 330 1.30 -25.33 -5.86
CA TYR A 330 0.58 -25.50 -7.12
C TYR A 330 -0.24 -26.78 -7.12
N LEU A 331 -1.07 -26.94 -8.16
CA LEU A 331 -1.86 -28.13 -8.42
C LEU A 331 -1.24 -28.94 -9.56
N VAL A 332 -1.21 -30.26 -9.40
CA VAL A 332 -0.96 -31.24 -10.46
C VAL A 332 -2.07 -32.29 -10.40
N ASP A 333 -2.83 -32.48 -11.47
CA ASP A 333 -3.99 -33.41 -11.52
C ASP A 333 -4.97 -33.23 -10.34
N GLY A 334 -5.18 -31.97 -9.96
CA GLY A 334 -6.03 -31.50 -8.86
C GLY A 334 -5.40 -31.63 -7.47
N ARG A 335 -4.17 -32.14 -7.35
CA ARG A 335 -3.48 -32.43 -6.09
C ARG A 335 -2.56 -31.28 -5.69
N PRO A 336 -2.73 -30.68 -4.50
CA PRO A 336 -1.77 -29.74 -3.94
C PRO A 336 -0.37 -30.35 -3.89
N THR A 337 0.60 -29.62 -4.43
CA THR A 337 2.02 -29.91 -4.34
C THR A 337 2.75 -28.64 -3.92
N ALA A 338 3.59 -28.74 -2.90
CA ALA A 338 4.46 -27.67 -2.46
C ALA A 338 5.92 -28.05 -2.71
N GLN A 339 6.64 -27.17 -3.40
CA GLN A 339 8.09 -27.22 -3.58
C GLN A 339 8.76 -26.12 -2.77
N PHE A 340 9.88 -26.44 -2.13
CA PHE A 340 10.64 -25.52 -1.28
C PHE A 340 12.13 -25.63 -1.57
N GLY A 341 12.74 -24.55 -2.05
CA GLY A 341 14.19 -24.42 -2.22
C GLY A 341 14.87 -24.09 -0.89
N CYS A 342 15.89 -24.88 -0.54
CA CYS A 342 16.67 -24.77 0.69
C CYS A 342 18.14 -24.47 0.35
N GLY A 343 18.50 -23.19 0.24
CA GLY A 343 19.82 -22.79 -0.27
C GLY A 343 20.03 -23.29 -1.70
N THR A 344 21.22 -23.81 -1.99
CA THR A 344 21.66 -24.05 -3.38
C THR A 344 20.64 -24.83 -4.23
N SER A 345 20.49 -24.41 -5.48
CA SER A 345 19.49 -24.87 -6.47
C SER A 345 19.28 -26.39 -6.68
N THR A 346 20.13 -27.24 -6.09
CA THR A 346 20.00 -28.70 -6.03
C THR A 346 19.13 -29.22 -4.87
N ASN A 347 18.84 -28.40 -3.85
CA ASN A 347 18.18 -28.82 -2.60
C ASN A 347 16.69 -28.43 -2.58
N VAL A 348 15.89 -29.01 -3.48
CA VAL A 348 14.44 -28.78 -3.54
C VAL A 348 13.68 -29.88 -2.79
N LEU A 349 12.96 -29.51 -1.74
CA LEU A 349 12.04 -30.40 -1.02
C LEU A 349 10.66 -30.34 -1.69
N THR A 350 10.03 -31.50 -1.95
CA THR A 350 8.68 -31.58 -2.52
C THR A 350 7.75 -32.40 -1.62
N VAL A 351 6.53 -31.92 -1.41
CA VAL A 351 5.43 -32.65 -0.77
C VAL A 351 4.16 -32.56 -1.63
N THR A 352 3.49 -33.68 -1.89
CA THR A 352 2.30 -33.78 -2.74
C THR A 352 1.16 -34.49 -2.00
N SER A 353 -0.05 -33.95 -2.07
CA SER A 353 -1.23 -34.53 -1.43
C SER A 353 -1.77 -35.76 -2.16
N SER A 354 -2.18 -36.76 -1.37
CA SER A 354 -2.84 -37.97 -1.86
C SER A 354 -4.29 -37.74 -2.29
N ARG A 355 -4.88 -36.57 -2.00
CA ARG A 355 -6.22 -36.17 -2.46
C ARG A 355 -6.19 -35.07 -3.50
N SER A 356 -7.11 -35.14 -4.46
CA SER A 356 -7.44 -34.01 -5.33
C SER A 356 -8.47 -33.11 -4.65
N ILE A 357 -8.25 -31.80 -4.75
CA ILE A 357 -9.10 -30.74 -4.21
C ILE A 357 -9.98 -30.07 -5.28
N SER A 358 -9.92 -30.55 -6.54
CA SER A 358 -10.59 -29.98 -7.71
C SER A 358 -12.10 -30.29 -7.75
N ARG A 359 -12.80 -30.09 -6.63
CA ARG A 359 -14.21 -30.47 -6.40
C ARG A 359 -15.15 -29.29 -6.18
N ASP A 360 -14.66 -28.06 -6.40
CA ASP A 360 -15.37 -26.80 -6.15
C ASP A 360 -15.86 -26.60 -4.69
N THR A 361 -15.21 -27.29 -3.74
CA THR A 361 -15.41 -27.15 -2.30
C THR A 361 -14.31 -26.31 -1.66
N LEU A 362 -14.63 -25.52 -0.64
CA LEU A 362 -13.64 -24.83 0.19
C LEU A 362 -12.84 -25.86 0.99
N LEU A 363 -11.51 -25.78 0.93
CA LEU A 363 -10.59 -26.66 1.63
C LEU A 363 -9.40 -25.85 2.20
N PRO A 364 -9.09 -25.95 3.50
CA PRO A 364 -7.92 -25.34 4.10
C PRO A 364 -6.63 -26.10 3.72
N ILE A 365 -5.60 -25.35 3.36
CA ILE A 365 -4.24 -25.85 3.14
C ILE A 365 -3.32 -25.11 4.11
N THR A 366 -2.66 -25.84 5.00
CA THR A 366 -1.63 -25.29 5.88
C THR A 366 -0.28 -25.76 5.38
N ILE A 367 0.63 -24.82 5.12
CA ILE A 367 2.04 -25.10 4.81
C ILE A 367 2.89 -24.58 5.94
N SER A 368 3.89 -25.33 6.37
CA SER A 368 4.94 -24.81 7.24
C SER A 368 6.32 -25.22 6.75
N TYR A 369 7.29 -24.33 6.88
CA TYR A 369 8.66 -24.58 6.47
C TYR A 369 9.67 -23.94 7.42
N MET A 370 10.90 -24.47 7.41
CA MET A 370 12.02 -24.00 8.22
C MET A 370 13.25 -23.77 7.34
N LEU A 371 13.89 -22.62 7.51
CA LEU A 371 15.13 -22.21 6.85
C LEU A 371 16.34 -22.48 7.76
N PRO A 372 17.58 -22.51 7.26
CA PRO A 372 18.74 -22.91 8.07
C PRO A 372 19.35 -21.78 8.94
N PHE A 373 18.81 -20.56 8.90
CA PHE A 373 19.49 -19.32 9.33
C PHE A 373 20.02 -19.26 10.78
N ASP A 374 19.51 -20.10 11.70
CA ASP A 374 20.00 -20.20 13.09
C ASP A 374 20.21 -21.67 13.55
N ASN A 375 20.24 -22.64 12.62
CA ASN A 375 20.36 -24.05 12.99
C ASN A 375 21.80 -24.56 12.83
N PRO A 376 22.50 -24.97 13.91
CA PRO A 376 23.87 -25.48 13.83
C PRO A 376 24.02 -26.75 12.96
N GLU A 377 22.94 -27.49 12.69
CA GLU A 377 22.93 -28.69 11.84
C GLU A 377 22.46 -28.45 10.39
N GLY A 378 22.17 -27.20 10.01
CA GLY A 378 21.77 -26.85 8.64
C GLY A 378 20.54 -27.60 8.11
N TYR A 379 19.55 -27.91 8.96
CA TYR A 379 18.37 -28.67 8.57
C TYR A 379 17.24 -27.79 8.00
N CYS A 380 16.69 -28.20 6.86
CA CYS A 380 15.48 -27.64 6.26
C CYS A 380 14.31 -28.60 6.36
N LEU A 381 13.10 -28.04 6.47
CA LEU A 381 11.86 -28.80 6.53
C LEU A 381 10.76 -28.12 5.71
N ILE A 382 9.89 -28.92 5.08
CA ILE A 382 8.55 -28.53 4.66
C ILE A 382 7.50 -29.54 5.16
N GLU A 383 6.38 -29.01 5.62
CA GLU A 383 5.17 -29.73 6.02
C GLU A 383 3.95 -29.15 5.31
N MET A 384 3.03 -30.02 4.87
CA MET A 384 1.75 -29.62 4.29
C MET A 384 0.61 -30.45 4.89
N MET A 385 -0.48 -29.79 5.27
CA MET A 385 -1.73 -30.40 5.76
C MET A 385 -2.89 -29.98 4.85
N THR A 386 -3.77 -30.92 4.48
CA THR A 386 -4.91 -30.71 3.57
C THR A 386 -6.13 -31.53 4.04
N ASP A 387 -6.91 -31.02 4.99
CA ASP A 387 -8.03 -31.69 5.72
C ASP A 387 -7.73 -33.04 6.42
N GLU A 388 -6.67 -33.75 6.02
CA GLU A 388 -6.10 -34.91 6.68
C GLU A 388 -5.44 -34.46 8.00
N ASN A 389 -5.76 -35.13 9.11
CA ASN A 389 -5.12 -34.93 10.42
C ASN A 389 -3.65 -35.43 10.48
N VAL A 390 -3.03 -35.70 9.33
CA VAL A 390 -1.67 -36.23 9.20
C VAL A 390 -0.86 -35.30 8.28
N PRO A 391 0.16 -34.59 8.78
CA PRO A 391 1.01 -33.75 7.95
C PRO A 391 1.90 -34.57 7.00
N LEU A 392 1.97 -34.11 5.75
CA LEU A 392 2.94 -34.57 4.76
C LEU A 392 4.25 -33.83 5.00
N ARG A 393 5.28 -34.53 5.49
CA ARG A 393 6.55 -33.95 5.94
C ARG A 393 7.74 -34.39 5.08
N ARG A 394 8.62 -33.45 4.71
CA ARG A 394 9.90 -33.72 4.04
C ARG A 394 10.99 -32.79 4.60
N GLY A 395 12.19 -33.30 4.80
CA GLY A 395 13.34 -32.50 5.28
C GLY A 395 14.67 -33.04 4.79
N THR A 396 15.71 -32.23 4.90
CA THR A 396 17.10 -32.58 4.55
C THR A 396 18.09 -31.78 5.40
N HIS A 397 19.30 -32.31 5.60
CA HIS A 397 20.43 -31.56 6.15
C HIS A 397 21.30 -31.03 5.01
N LEU A 398 21.79 -29.81 5.16
CA LEU A 398 22.79 -29.20 4.30
C LEU A 398 24.19 -29.73 4.67
N PRO A 399 25.08 -29.99 3.69
CA PRO A 399 26.44 -30.39 3.98
C PRO A 399 27.22 -29.23 4.64
N HIS A 400 27.86 -29.48 5.77
CA HIS A 400 28.77 -28.51 6.40
C HIS A 400 29.84 -28.04 5.41
N GLN A 401 29.96 -26.73 5.20
CA GLN A 401 31.15 -26.18 4.56
C GLN A 401 32.35 -26.34 5.51
N LEU A 402 33.22 -27.31 5.20
CA LEU A 402 34.57 -27.36 5.76
C LEU A 402 35.35 -26.16 5.22
N THR A 403 35.43 -25.09 6.00
CA THR A 403 36.36 -24.00 5.75
C THR A 403 37.79 -24.54 5.79
N GLN A 404 38.39 -24.74 4.62
CA GLN A 404 39.82 -25.05 4.51
C GLN A 404 40.62 -23.83 4.96
N VAL A 405 40.91 -23.75 6.26
CA VAL A 405 41.93 -22.84 6.80
C VAL A 405 43.28 -23.32 6.27
N ASN A 406 43.71 -22.66 5.20
CA ASN A 406 44.98 -22.94 4.54
C ASN A 406 46.13 -22.41 5.42
N LEU A 407 46.56 -23.22 6.39
CA LEU A 407 47.71 -22.96 7.25
C LEU A 407 49.00 -23.05 6.42
N GLN A 408 49.34 -21.96 5.73
CA GLN A 408 50.67 -21.78 5.16
C GLN A 408 51.70 -21.69 6.30
N SER A 409 52.50 -22.75 6.43
CA SER A 409 53.59 -22.84 7.38
C SER A 409 54.69 -21.83 7.05
N GLY A 410 54.86 -20.82 7.90
CA GLY A 410 56.06 -19.96 7.88
C GLY A 410 57.32 -20.72 8.33
N PRO A 411 58.51 -20.43 7.76
CA PRO A 411 59.72 -21.17 8.08
C PRO A 411 60.27 -20.84 9.47
N GLN A 412 60.82 -21.85 10.14
CA GLN A 412 61.45 -21.72 11.46
C GLN A 412 62.73 -20.89 11.39
N THR A 413 62.80 -19.79 12.14
CA THR A 413 64.07 -19.14 12.49
C THR A 413 64.71 -19.88 13.67
N ARG A 414 65.83 -20.55 13.40
CA ARG A 414 66.65 -21.22 14.42
C ARG A 414 67.63 -20.21 15.02
N SER A 415 67.59 -20.03 16.34
CA SER A 415 68.58 -19.25 17.08
C SER A 415 69.92 -19.97 17.20
N ALA A 416 71.01 -19.24 16.98
CA ALA A 416 72.36 -19.50 17.47
C ALA A 416 73.01 -18.15 17.81
#